data_AF-A0A947PDF2-F1
#
_entry.id   AF-A0A947PDF2-F1
#
_cell.length_a   1.000
_cell.length_b   1.000
_cell.length_c   1.000
_cell.angle_alpha   90.00
_cell.angle_beta   90.00
_cell.angle_gamma   90.00
#
_symmetry.space_group_name_H-M   'P 1'
#
loop_
_entity.id
_entity.type
_entity.pdbx_description
1 polymer ?
#
loop_
_entity_poly.entity_id
_entity_poly.type
_entity_poly.pdbx_seq_one_letter_code
_entity_poly.pdbx_strand_id
1 'polypeptide(L)'
;MTVAGERLAGFAAWLDRSSKAWRSPCGDSVPVGRYAEILPWDFDELPTVDFAEHALPLFVPMDQATGVALPADADLSHPPGQLRAFHRLSHIIFRLEDARLALSPPWRATDDRLPLCAVIGLTDPEMALWDAVDAAGGADVDLDAFPLLAVPLWAMSAKERAEISGTLPFLPD
;
A
#
# COMPACT_ATOMS: atom_id res chain seq x y z
N MET A 1 -2.81 -16.22 13.82
CA MET A 1 -2.84 -15.17 12.79
C MET A 1 -4.17 -14.45 12.93
N THR A 2 -4.17 -13.11 12.99
CA THR A 2 -5.38 -12.29 13.15
C THR A 2 -6.09 -12.12 11.80
N VAL A 3 -7.34 -11.63 11.80
CA VAL A 3 -8.09 -11.34 10.55
C VAL A 3 -7.37 -10.26 9.74
N ALA A 4 -6.90 -9.19 10.39
CA ALA A 4 -6.04 -8.20 9.75
C ALA A 4 -4.76 -8.85 9.18
N GLY A 5 -4.07 -9.72 9.93
CA GLY A 5 -2.89 -10.42 9.43
C GLY A 5 -3.16 -11.30 8.19
N GLU A 6 -4.29 -12.01 8.15
CA GLU A 6 -4.72 -12.79 6.97
C GLU A 6 -4.97 -11.89 5.75
N ARG A 7 -5.64 -10.74 5.95
CA ARG A 7 -5.88 -9.76 4.88
C ARG A 7 -4.58 -9.15 4.39
N LEU A 8 -3.67 -8.81 5.30
CA LEU A 8 -2.35 -8.29 4.98
C LEU A 8 -1.52 -9.30 4.19
N ALA A 9 -1.58 -10.59 4.53
CA ALA A 9 -0.94 -11.65 3.76
C ALA A 9 -1.52 -11.77 2.35
N GLY A 10 -2.85 -11.66 2.19
CA GLY A 10 -3.50 -11.62 0.89
C GLY A 10 -3.09 -10.39 0.06
N PHE A 11 -2.96 -9.23 0.71
CA PHE A 11 -2.49 -8.00 0.09
C PHE A 11 -1.01 -8.11 -0.35
N ALA A 12 -0.14 -8.66 0.50
CA ALA A 12 1.26 -8.94 0.16
C ALA A 12 1.37 -9.88 -1.05
N ALA A 13 0.58 -10.96 -1.08
CA ALA A 13 0.55 -11.88 -2.22
C ALA A 13 0.07 -11.18 -3.52
N TRP A 14 -0.85 -10.22 -3.42
CA TRP A 14 -1.27 -9.41 -4.56
C TRP A 14 -0.16 -8.46 -5.04
N LEU A 15 0.58 -7.81 -4.13
CA LEU A 15 1.73 -6.97 -4.47
C LEU A 15 2.82 -7.78 -5.17
N ASP A 16 3.11 -8.99 -4.69
CA ASP A 16 4.09 -9.87 -5.32
C ASP A 16 3.68 -10.23 -6.75
N ARG A 17 2.40 -10.56 -6.99
CA ARG A 17 1.90 -10.79 -8.36
C ARG A 17 2.04 -9.54 -9.22
N SER A 18 1.68 -8.38 -8.69
CA SER A 18 1.75 -7.09 -9.39
C SER A 18 3.18 -6.62 -9.67
N SER A 19 4.17 -7.17 -8.97
CA SER A 19 5.59 -6.85 -9.12
C SER A 19 6.31 -7.75 -10.15
N LYS A 20 5.66 -8.81 -10.65
CA LYS A 20 6.29 -9.77 -11.57
C LYS A 20 6.52 -9.16 -12.95
N ALA A 21 7.70 -9.43 -13.49
CA ALA A 21 7.97 -9.18 -14.91
C ALA A 21 6.97 -9.97 -15.77
N TRP A 22 6.58 -9.39 -16.90
CA TRP A 22 5.64 -9.99 -17.83
C TRP A 22 6.21 -9.98 -19.24
N ARG A 23 5.70 -10.85 -20.10
CA ARG A 23 6.09 -10.89 -21.52
C ARG A 23 5.16 -10.01 -22.33
N SER A 24 5.73 -9.06 -23.06
CA SER A 24 4.99 -8.24 -24.02
C SER A 24 4.40 -9.12 -25.14
N PRO A 25 3.37 -8.64 -25.85
CA PRO A 25 2.84 -9.33 -27.03
C PRO A 25 3.89 -9.55 -28.13
N CYS A 26 4.94 -8.74 -28.15
CA CYS A 26 6.06 -8.84 -29.09
C CYS A 26 7.18 -9.79 -28.62
N GLY A 27 7.04 -10.42 -27.45
CA GLY A 27 7.95 -11.45 -26.93
C GLY A 27 9.01 -10.96 -25.94
N ASP A 28 9.19 -9.64 -25.80
CA ASP A 28 10.16 -9.06 -24.88
C ASP A 28 9.72 -9.18 -23.42
N SER A 29 10.68 -9.37 -22.51
CA SER A 29 10.42 -9.31 -21.07
C SER A 29 10.39 -7.85 -20.62
N VAL A 30 9.29 -7.43 -20.00
CA VAL A 30 9.13 -6.10 -19.43
C VAL A 30 9.38 -6.18 -17.92
N PRO A 31 10.50 -5.64 -17.40
CA PRO A 31 10.71 -5.56 -15.97
C PRO A 31 9.70 -4.58 -15.36
N VAL A 32 9.13 -4.95 -14.22
CA VAL A 32 8.15 -4.12 -13.51
C VAL A 32 8.80 -3.52 -12.26
N GLY A 33 9.39 -4.36 -11.42
CA GLY A 33 9.95 -3.95 -10.13
C GLY A 33 8.93 -4.05 -9.01
N ARG A 34 9.34 -3.72 -7.78
CA ARG A 34 8.47 -3.73 -6.60
C ARG A 34 7.34 -2.73 -6.76
N TYR A 35 6.11 -3.22 -6.63
CA TYR A 35 4.90 -2.43 -6.78
C TYR A 35 4.68 -1.48 -5.60
N ALA A 36 4.84 -2.01 -4.40
CA ALA A 36 4.92 -1.30 -3.14
C ALA A 36 5.66 -2.21 -2.16
N GLU A 37 6.24 -1.64 -1.10
CA GLU A 37 6.98 -2.38 -0.09
C GLU A 37 6.28 -2.27 1.26
N ILE A 38 5.90 -3.39 1.86
CA ILE A 38 5.27 -3.41 3.18
C ILE A 38 6.37 -3.30 4.24
N LEU A 39 6.29 -2.28 5.08
CA LEU A 39 7.23 -2.02 6.16
C LEU A 39 6.52 -2.17 7.52
N PRO A 40 6.71 -3.29 8.23
CA PRO A 40 6.35 -3.38 9.64
C PRO A 40 7.10 -2.31 10.42
N TRP A 41 6.36 -1.46 11.13
CA TRP A 41 6.92 -0.30 11.82
C TRP A 41 6.28 -0.10 13.19
N ASP A 42 7.04 0.50 14.11
CA ASP A 42 6.52 0.91 15.42
C ASP A 42 5.84 2.26 15.23
N PHE A 43 4.52 2.31 15.44
CA PHE A 43 3.74 3.50 15.12
C PHE A 43 3.90 4.63 16.16
N ASP A 44 4.57 4.35 17.29
CA ASP A 44 5.01 5.36 18.24
C ASP A 44 6.31 6.07 17.79
N GLU A 45 6.97 5.57 16.72
CA GLU A 45 8.19 6.15 16.16
C GLU A 45 7.93 6.97 14.89
N LEU A 46 8.91 7.80 14.53
CA LEU A 46 8.93 8.50 13.25
C LEU A 46 9.14 7.53 12.09
N PRO A 47 8.55 7.77 10.90
CA PRO A 47 8.84 6.96 9.73
C PRO A 47 10.29 7.14 9.26
N THR A 48 10.84 6.11 8.61
CA THR A 48 12.08 6.30 7.84
C THR A 48 11.84 7.25 6.67
N VAL A 49 12.87 8.03 6.34
CA VAL A 49 12.93 8.90 5.15
C VAL A 49 13.94 8.39 4.11
N ASP A 50 14.61 7.28 4.39
CA ASP A 50 15.66 6.71 3.55
C ASP A 50 15.09 5.71 2.55
N PHE A 51 14.58 6.24 1.44
CA PHE A 51 14.09 5.46 0.29
C PHE A 51 14.18 6.28 -1.01
N ALA A 52 14.21 5.60 -2.15
CA ALA A 52 14.29 6.28 -3.45
C ALA A 52 13.01 7.10 -3.75
N GLU A 53 13.14 8.21 -4.50
CA GLU A 53 12.06 9.17 -4.83
C GLU A 53 10.75 8.55 -5.35
N HIS A 54 10.83 7.36 -5.95
CA HIS A 54 9.68 6.66 -6.51
C HIS A 54 9.51 5.25 -5.93
N ALA A 55 10.15 4.94 -4.81
CA ALA A 55 9.72 3.81 -3.98
C ALA A 55 8.32 4.10 -3.40
N LEU A 56 7.56 3.06 -3.07
CA LEU A 56 6.26 3.20 -2.40
C LEU A 56 6.27 2.35 -1.13
N PRO A 57 6.85 2.85 -0.03
CA PRO A 57 6.76 2.17 1.24
C PRO A 57 5.35 2.32 1.83
N LEU A 58 4.85 1.25 2.42
CA LEU A 58 3.57 1.14 3.11
C LEU A 58 3.86 0.73 4.55
N PHE A 59 3.80 1.69 5.48
CA PHE A 59 4.02 1.43 6.89
C PHE A 59 2.80 0.70 7.46
N VAL A 60 3.04 -0.38 8.19
CA VAL A 60 2.01 -1.21 8.82
C VAL A 60 2.40 -1.46 10.28
N PRO A 61 1.46 -1.41 11.25
CA PRO A 61 1.77 -1.71 12.64
C PRO A 61 2.42 -3.10 12.78
N MET A 62 3.52 -3.20 13.52
CA MET A 62 4.26 -4.48 13.69
C MET A 62 3.35 -5.64 14.13
N ASP A 63 2.39 -5.38 15.01
CA ASP A 63 1.45 -6.39 15.50
C ASP A 63 0.60 -7.01 14.38
N GLN A 64 0.19 -6.21 13.40
CA GLN A 64 -0.57 -6.69 12.24
C GLN A 64 0.30 -7.51 11.27
N ALA A 65 1.61 -7.23 11.21
CA ALA A 65 2.56 -7.96 10.37
C ALA A 65 3.01 -9.31 10.97
N THR A 66 2.68 -9.58 12.24
CA THR A 66 3.10 -10.80 12.92
C THR A 66 2.56 -12.06 12.24
N GLY A 67 3.48 -12.91 11.74
CA GLY A 67 3.16 -14.15 11.05
C GLY A 67 2.83 -14.00 9.57
N VAL A 68 2.91 -12.78 9.01
CA VAL A 68 2.82 -12.55 7.56
C VAL A 68 4.19 -12.85 6.94
N ALA A 69 4.20 -13.61 5.85
CA ALA A 69 5.41 -13.92 5.11
C ALA A 69 5.86 -12.71 4.27
N LEU A 70 6.65 -11.82 4.87
CA LEU A 70 7.29 -10.69 4.20
C LEU A 70 8.74 -11.03 3.83
N PRO A 71 9.33 -10.38 2.81
CA PRO A 71 10.75 -10.49 2.52
C PRO A 71 11.61 -10.14 3.75
N ALA A 72 12.77 -10.77 3.89
CA ALA A 72 13.70 -10.48 4.99
C ALA A 72 14.28 -9.06 4.90
N ASP A 73 14.50 -8.59 3.66
CA ASP A 73 15.02 -7.25 3.36
C ASP A 73 14.02 -6.52 2.49
N ALA A 74 13.65 -5.30 2.91
CA ALA A 74 12.79 -4.42 2.13
C ALA A 74 13.56 -3.80 0.95
N ASP A 75 12.97 -3.84 -0.24
CA ASP A 75 13.54 -3.18 -1.43
C ASP A 75 12.93 -1.79 -1.62
N LEU A 76 13.66 -0.78 -1.11
CA LEU A 76 13.29 0.63 -1.19
C LEU A 76 13.97 1.37 -2.35
N SER A 77 14.47 0.62 -3.35
CA SER A 77 15.12 1.18 -4.53
C SER A 77 14.14 1.70 -5.58
N HIS A 78 14.67 2.37 -6.62
CA HIS A 78 13.83 2.87 -7.70
C HIS A 78 13.26 1.70 -8.54
N PRO A 79 11.93 1.60 -8.72
CA PRO A 79 11.30 0.53 -9.49
C PRO A 79 11.56 0.71 -11.01
N PRO A 80 12.20 -0.26 -11.71
CA PRO A 80 12.62 -0.09 -13.10
C PRO A 80 11.50 0.13 -14.12
N GLY A 81 10.31 -0.43 -13.89
CA GLY A 81 9.19 -0.37 -14.84
C GLY A 81 8.01 0.48 -14.40
N GLN A 82 8.06 1.06 -13.19
CA GLN A 82 6.92 1.75 -12.58
C GLN A 82 7.33 3.10 -12.01
N LEU A 83 7.49 4.06 -12.91
CA LEU A 83 8.22 5.30 -12.64
C LEU A 83 7.58 6.24 -11.61
N ARG A 84 6.32 6.06 -11.19
CA ARG A 84 5.66 6.96 -10.24
C ARG A 84 4.92 6.20 -9.15
N ALA A 85 5.29 6.46 -7.90
CA ALA A 85 4.61 5.95 -6.72
C ALA A 85 3.12 6.33 -6.70
N PHE A 86 2.78 7.56 -7.10
CA PHE A 86 1.41 8.06 -7.19
C PHE A 86 0.46 7.18 -8.02
N HIS A 87 0.87 6.77 -9.23
CA HIS A 87 0.01 5.93 -10.08
C HIS A 87 -0.29 4.58 -9.44
N ARG A 88 0.69 4.03 -8.71
CA ARG A 88 0.55 2.73 -8.05
C ARG A 88 -0.36 2.82 -6.83
N LEU A 89 -0.18 3.85 -6.02
CA LEU A 89 -1.07 4.13 -4.89
C LEU A 89 -2.51 4.36 -5.37
N SER A 90 -2.70 5.18 -6.41
CA SER A 90 -4.02 5.43 -7.00
C SER A 90 -4.67 4.13 -7.50
N HIS A 91 -3.89 3.24 -8.12
CA HIS A 91 -4.39 1.94 -8.56
C HIS A 91 -4.72 1.02 -7.37
N ILE A 92 -3.93 1.02 -6.28
CA ILE A 92 -4.28 0.28 -5.05
C ILE A 92 -5.63 0.75 -4.52
N ILE A 93 -5.81 2.07 -4.35
CA ILE A 93 -7.07 2.65 -3.86
C ILE A 93 -8.23 2.28 -4.78
N PHE A 94 -8.07 2.40 -6.09
CA PHE A 94 -9.09 1.97 -7.07
C PHE A 94 -9.44 0.48 -6.93
N ARG A 95 -8.46 -0.39 -6.64
CA ARG A 95 -8.69 -1.82 -6.43
C ARG A 95 -9.39 -2.12 -5.11
N LEU A 96 -9.14 -1.33 -4.07
CA LEU A 96 -9.86 -1.40 -2.79
C LEU A 96 -11.31 -0.93 -2.95
N GLU A 97 -11.56 0.11 -3.74
CA GLU A 97 -12.90 0.59 -4.09
C GLU A 97 -13.70 -0.47 -4.87
N ASP A 98 -13.09 -1.08 -5.90
CA ASP A 98 -13.68 -2.21 -6.62
C ASP A 98 -14.08 -3.35 -5.65
N ALA A 99 -13.21 -3.65 -4.68
CA ALA A 99 -13.43 -4.69 -3.69
C ALA A 99 -14.57 -4.33 -2.71
N ARG A 100 -14.61 -3.07 -2.24
CA ARG A 100 -15.67 -2.54 -1.37
C ARG A 100 -17.05 -2.64 -2.02
N LEU A 101 -17.12 -2.28 -3.30
CA LEU A 101 -18.34 -2.36 -4.11
C LEU A 101 -18.66 -3.79 -4.59
N ALA A 102 -17.83 -4.77 -4.24
CA ALA A 102 -17.93 -6.16 -4.67
C ALA A 102 -18.08 -6.33 -6.19
N LEU A 103 -17.46 -5.44 -6.98
CA LEU A 103 -17.53 -5.46 -8.43
C LEU A 103 -16.86 -6.73 -8.99
N SER A 104 -17.47 -7.32 -10.01
CA SER A 104 -16.92 -8.46 -10.76
C SER A 104 -16.71 -8.07 -12.21
N PRO A 105 -15.59 -7.43 -12.55
CA PRO A 105 -15.31 -7.07 -13.93
C PRO A 105 -15.20 -8.34 -14.79
N PRO A 106 -15.87 -8.43 -15.95
CA PRO A 106 -15.88 -9.65 -16.77
C PRO A 106 -14.51 -10.03 -17.35
N TRP A 107 -13.52 -9.14 -17.27
CA TRP A 107 -12.15 -9.36 -17.72
C TRP A 107 -11.18 -9.73 -16.59
N ARG A 108 -11.63 -9.85 -15.34
CA ARG A 108 -10.79 -10.26 -14.20
C ARG A 108 -11.15 -11.66 -13.72
N ALA A 109 -10.15 -12.38 -13.24
CA ALA A 109 -10.38 -13.63 -12.53
C ALA A 109 -11.16 -13.36 -11.24
N THR A 110 -12.08 -14.25 -10.88
CA THR A 110 -13.00 -14.07 -9.73
C THR A 110 -12.25 -13.98 -8.39
N ASP A 111 -11.06 -14.56 -8.32
CA ASP A 111 -10.15 -14.55 -7.17
C ASP A 111 -9.16 -13.38 -7.16
N ASP A 112 -9.17 -12.50 -8.16
CA ASP A 112 -8.31 -11.31 -8.24
C ASP A 112 -8.93 -10.09 -7.51
N ARG A 113 -9.49 -10.32 -6.33
CA ARG A 113 -10.00 -9.26 -5.44
C ARG A 113 -8.95 -8.93 -4.39
N LEU A 114 -8.71 -7.63 -4.19
CA LEU A 114 -7.80 -7.15 -3.17
C LEU A 114 -8.51 -7.25 -1.80
N PRO A 115 -7.87 -7.81 -0.75
CA PRO A 115 -8.42 -7.73 0.60
C PRO A 115 -8.58 -6.27 1.03
N LEU A 116 -9.69 -5.94 1.69
CA LEU A 116 -9.92 -4.60 2.20
C LEU A 116 -8.86 -4.25 3.25
N CYS A 117 -8.29 -3.05 3.11
CA CYS A 117 -7.31 -2.45 4.01
C CYS A 117 -7.71 -0.98 4.21
N ALA A 118 -7.42 -0.42 5.38
CA ALA A 118 -7.44 1.03 5.56
C ALA A 118 -6.18 1.64 4.95
N VAL A 119 -6.31 2.79 4.26
CA VAL A 119 -5.17 3.50 3.67
C VAL A 119 -5.17 4.93 4.14
N ILE A 120 -4.09 5.33 4.80
CA ILE A 120 -3.94 6.66 5.40
C ILE A 120 -2.72 7.36 4.80
N GLY A 121 -2.90 8.61 4.40
CA GLY A 121 -1.83 9.43 3.85
C GLY A 121 -1.10 10.23 4.93
N LEU A 122 0.21 10.03 5.05
CA LEU A 122 1.09 10.77 5.96
C LEU A 122 1.65 12.01 5.27
N THR A 123 1.38 13.18 5.82
CA THR A 123 1.82 14.47 5.23
C THR A 123 3.08 15.04 5.83
N ASP A 124 3.52 14.52 6.97
CA ASP A 124 4.67 15.03 7.75
C ASP A 124 5.57 13.86 8.21
N PRO A 125 6.85 13.81 7.80
CA PRO A 125 7.79 12.79 8.28
C PRO A 125 8.31 13.04 9.70
N GLU A 126 8.06 14.22 10.28
CA GLU A 126 8.52 14.59 11.63
C GLU A 126 7.48 14.26 12.71
N MET A 127 6.42 13.53 12.36
CA MET A 127 5.33 13.12 13.24
C MET A 127 5.35 11.60 13.47
N ALA A 128 5.05 11.17 14.70
CA ALA A 128 4.85 9.76 15.00
C ALA A 128 3.66 9.23 14.17
N LEU A 129 3.72 7.97 13.74
CA LEU A 129 2.73 7.43 12.81
C LEU A 129 1.32 7.40 13.42
N TRP A 130 1.16 7.12 14.72
CA TRP A 130 -0.16 7.17 15.35
C TRP A 130 -0.77 8.58 15.37
N ASP A 131 0.03 9.59 15.70
CA ASP A 131 -0.42 10.99 15.68
C ASP A 131 -0.81 11.41 14.26
N ALA A 132 -0.03 11.00 13.25
CA ALA A 132 -0.32 11.30 11.86
C ALA A 132 -1.56 10.56 11.35
N VAL A 133 -1.79 9.33 11.80
CA VAL A 133 -2.98 8.54 11.47
C VAL A 133 -4.23 9.15 12.10
N ASP A 134 -4.17 9.55 13.37
CA ASP A 134 -5.26 10.24 14.06
C ASP A 134 -5.59 11.57 13.38
N ALA A 135 -4.57 12.41 13.11
CA ALA A 135 -4.74 13.68 12.42
C ALA A 135 -5.35 13.54 11.00
N ALA A 136 -5.11 12.40 10.35
CA ALA A 136 -5.67 12.07 9.03
C ALA A 136 -7.06 11.42 9.11
N GLY A 137 -7.64 11.25 10.30
CA GLY A 137 -8.98 10.68 10.53
C GLY A 137 -9.03 9.16 10.58
N GLY A 138 -7.91 8.49 10.84
CA GLY A 138 -7.79 7.03 10.91
C GLY A 138 -7.91 6.42 12.31
N ALA A 139 -8.22 7.21 13.34
CA ALA A 139 -8.24 6.75 14.74
C ALA A 139 -9.24 5.63 15.03
N ASP A 140 -10.37 5.61 14.31
CA ASP A 140 -11.45 4.65 14.52
C ASP A 140 -11.33 3.38 13.65
N VAL A 141 -10.20 3.18 12.96
CA VAL A 141 -9.97 1.95 12.18
C VAL A 141 -9.93 0.75 13.12
N ASP A 142 -10.78 -0.25 12.86
CA ASP A 142 -10.69 -1.55 13.53
C ASP A 142 -9.44 -2.30 13.05
N LEU A 143 -8.36 -2.19 13.83
CA LEU A 143 -7.06 -2.80 13.55
C LEU A 143 -7.06 -4.33 13.69
N ASP A 144 -8.07 -4.93 14.34
CA ASP A 144 -8.20 -6.39 14.40
C ASP A 144 -8.83 -6.92 13.12
N ALA A 145 -9.73 -6.14 12.52
CA ALA A 145 -10.39 -6.48 11.27
C ALA A 145 -9.57 -6.10 10.04
N PHE A 146 -9.06 -4.87 9.95
CA PHE A 146 -8.48 -4.33 8.71
C PHE A 146 -6.99 -3.97 8.87
N PRO A 147 -6.12 -4.38 7.94
CA PRO A 147 -4.75 -3.86 7.88
C PRO A 147 -4.76 -2.36 7.70
N LEU A 148 -3.90 -1.65 8.44
CA LEU A 148 -3.65 -0.24 8.27
C LEU A 148 -2.41 -0.03 7.40
N LEU A 149 -2.58 0.66 6.27
CA LEU A 149 -1.50 1.02 5.35
C LEU A 149 -1.26 2.53 5.41
N ALA A 150 -0.23 2.95 6.14
CA ALA A 150 0.17 4.34 6.22
C ALA A 150 1.20 4.67 5.12
N VAL A 151 0.94 5.72 4.34
CA VAL A 151 1.66 6.00 3.09
C VAL A 151 2.30 7.39 3.11
N PRO A 152 3.60 7.55 2.82
CA PRO A 152 4.29 8.84 2.90
C PRO A 152 3.93 9.76 1.72
N LEU A 153 2.82 10.47 1.81
CA LEU A 153 2.41 11.46 0.80
C LEU A 153 3.40 12.63 0.73
N TRP A 154 4.12 12.94 1.82
CA TRP A 154 5.18 13.94 1.83
C TRP A 154 6.27 13.68 0.78
N ALA A 155 6.51 12.42 0.40
CA ALA A 155 7.45 12.03 -0.65
C ALA A 155 6.90 12.19 -2.08
N MET A 156 5.60 12.51 -2.24
CA MET A 156 4.98 12.76 -3.55
C MET A 156 5.00 14.25 -3.90
N SER A 157 4.88 14.59 -5.18
CA SER A 157 4.80 16.00 -5.58
C SER A 157 3.51 16.66 -5.09
N ALA A 158 3.50 18.00 -4.96
CA ALA A 158 2.31 18.74 -4.54
C ALA A 158 1.09 18.50 -5.44
N LYS A 159 1.31 18.32 -6.76
CA LYS A 159 0.25 17.98 -7.71
C LYS A 159 -0.36 16.60 -7.39
N GLU A 160 0.48 15.59 -7.18
CA GLU A 160 0.03 14.23 -6.90
C GLU A 160 -0.71 14.14 -5.56
N ARG A 161 -0.23 14.86 -4.54
CA ARG A 161 -0.94 15.00 -3.26
C ARG A 161 -2.33 15.61 -3.43
N ALA A 162 -2.44 16.67 -4.25
CA ALA A 162 -3.72 17.32 -4.51
C ALA A 162 -4.70 16.42 -5.30
N GLU A 163 -4.18 15.55 -6.16
CA GLU A 163 -4.99 14.62 -6.95
C GLU A 163 -5.55 13.48 -6.10
N ILE A 164 -4.76 12.98 -5.12
CA ILE A 164 -5.16 11.84 -4.29
C ILE A 164 -5.97 12.22 -3.04
N SER A 165 -5.94 13.50 -2.64
CA SER A 165 -6.60 13.97 -1.41
C SER A 165 -8.12 13.72 -1.40
N GLY A 166 -8.76 13.64 -2.56
CA GLY A 166 -10.19 13.31 -2.67
C GLY A 166 -10.51 11.83 -2.43
N THR A 167 -9.50 10.98 -2.30
CA THR A 167 -9.63 9.52 -2.15
C THR A 167 -9.05 8.98 -0.83
N LEU A 168 -8.37 9.84 -0.07
CA LEU A 168 -7.79 9.51 1.23
C LEU A 168 -8.40 10.38 2.34
N PRO A 169 -8.57 9.85 3.56
CA PRO A 169 -8.31 8.46 3.95
C PRO A 169 -9.29 7.49 3.28
N PHE A 170 -8.82 6.29 2.93
CA PHE A 170 -9.70 5.20 2.54
C PHE A 170 -9.96 4.35 3.78
N LEU A 171 -11.21 4.34 4.25
CA LEU A 171 -11.65 3.58 5.42
C LEU A 171 -12.66 2.52 4.97
N PRO A 172 -12.39 1.23 5.22
CA PRO A 172 -13.35 0.17 4.92
C PRO A 172 -14.49 0.16 5.95
N ASP A 173 -15.71 -0.11 5.47
CA ASP A 173 -16.95 -0.22 6.27
C ASP A 173 -17.23 -1.65 6.76
#